data_AF-A0A821LJ84-F1
#
_entry.id   AF-A0A821LJ84-F1
#
_cell.length_a   1.000
_cell.length_b   1.000
_cell.length_c   1.000
_cell.angle_alpha   90.00
_cell.angle_beta   90.00
_cell.angle_gamma   90.00
#
_symmetry.space_group_name_H-M   'P 1'
#
loop_
_entity.id
_entity.type
_entity.pdbx_description
1 polymer ?
#
loop_
_entity_poly.entity_id
_entity_poly.type
_entity_poly.pdbx_seq_one_letter_code
_entity_poly.pdbx_strand_id
1 'polypeptide(L)'
;MTSIFNVDYRALHNYNDNMAKMYERIKKILKNGINICDRNYQFLAFSSSQLREHSCWMFASPDDRTTVDTIREWMGDFRNVHPVAKLAARQSFSTSMKGIQLENHRINEIPDEKRCTIDANGSHEYCFTDGIGIISLPFAKRLAKAMKLPEQVYPCAF
;
A
#
# COMPACT_ATOMS: atom_id res chain seq x y z
N MET A 1 7.68 13.37 8.67
CA MET A 1 6.40 13.72 8.01
C MET A 1 6.56 14.62 6.78
N THR A 2 7.80 14.99 6.37
CA THR A 2 8.06 16.04 5.36
C THR A 2 8.08 15.55 3.89
N SER A 3 8.01 14.24 3.61
CA SER A 3 8.43 13.73 2.29
C SER A 3 7.35 13.68 1.20
N ILE A 4 6.05 13.77 1.51
CA ILE A 4 5.00 13.55 0.50
C ILE A 4 4.61 14.85 -0.22
N PHE A 5 4.81 16.01 0.43
CA PHE A 5 4.40 17.32 -0.09
C PHE A 5 5.53 18.15 -0.70
N ASN A 6 6.76 17.62 -0.68
CA ASN A 6 7.98 18.34 -1.03
C ASN A 6 8.58 17.82 -2.36
N VAL A 7 7.74 17.70 -3.38
CA VAL A 7 8.23 17.52 -4.75
C VAL A 7 8.65 18.91 -5.25
N ASP A 8 9.94 19.09 -5.56
CA ASP A 8 10.47 20.34 -6.12
C ASP A 8 10.09 20.42 -7.61
N TYR A 9 9.04 21.19 -7.91
CA TYR A 9 8.47 21.34 -9.24
C TYR A 9 9.16 22.43 -10.09
N ARG A 10 10.36 22.89 -9.71
CA ARG A 10 11.14 23.86 -10.49
C ARG A 10 11.43 23.43 -11.94
N ALA A 11 11.25 22.16 -12.28
CA ALA A 11 11.31 21.64 -13.65
C ALA A 11 10.07 21.97 -14.52
N LEU A 12 8.98 22.52 -13.97
CA LEU A 12 7.74 22.82 -14.70
C LEU A 12 7.68 24.26 -15.24
N HIS A 13 8.78 24.82 -15.73
CA HIS A 13 8.85 26.21 -16.22
C HIS A 13 7.97 26.50 -17.47
N ASN A 14 7.29 25.49 -18.02
CA ASN A 14 6.38 25.58 -19.17
C ASN A 14 4.91 25.29 -18.80
N TYR A 15 4.48 25.64 -17.59
CA TYR A 15 3.14 25.29 -17.10
C TYR A 15 2.14 26.44 -17.30
N ASN A 16 1.06 26.19 -18.04
CA ASN A 16 -0.02 27.14 -18.26
C ASN A 16 -0.65 27.56 -16.91
N ASP A 17 -0.85 28.87 -16.68
CA ASP A 17 -1.33 29.45 -15.41
C ASP A 17 -2.56 28.75 -14.80
N ASN A 18 -3.47 28.30 -15.66
CA ASN A 18 -4.67 27.57 -15.24
C ASN A 18 -4.35 26.25 -14.54
N MET A 19 -3.34 25.55 -15.02
CA MET A 19 -2.93 24.30 -14.44
C MET A 19 -2.15 24.52 -13.14
N ALA A 20 -1.34 25.57 -13.04
CA ALA A 20 -0.66 25.94 -11.80
C ALA A 20 -1.68 26.22 -10.68
N LYS A 21 -2.75 26.95 -11.00
CA LYS A 21 -3.87 27.20 -10.07
C LYS A 21 -4.58 25.92 -9.64
N MET A 22 -4.81 25.00 -10.58
CA MET A 22 -5.40 23.69 -10.29
C MET A 22 -4.53 22.88 -9.32
N TYR A 23 -3.23 22.82 -9.55
CA TYR A 23 -2.32 22.09 -8.65
C TYR A 23 -2.26 22.72 -7.27
N GLU A 24 -2.19 24.03 -7.17
CA GLU A 24 -2.22 24.70 -5.87
C GLU A 24 -3.52 24.41 -5.11
N ARG A 25 -4.65 24.30 -5.81
CA ARG A 25 -5.93 23.88 -5.20
C ARG A 25 -5.87 22.44 -4.69
N ILE A 26 -5.39 21.49 -5.50
CA ILE A 26 -5.24 20.08 -5.09
C ILE A 26 -4.28 19.97 -3.89
N LYS A 27 -3.16 20.69 -3.92
CA LYS A 27 -2.18 20.72 -2.84
C LYS A 27 -2.77 21.25 -1.53
N LYS A 28 -3.57 22.32 -1.59
CA LYS A 28 -4.29 22.84 -0.41
C LYS A 28 -5.27 21.82 0.15
N ILE A 29 -6.01 21.12 -0.71
CA ILE A 29 -6.95 20.07 -0.32
C ILE A 29 -6.22 18.90 0.37
N LEU A 30 -5.13 18.41 -0.22
CA LEU A 30 -4.37 17.31 0.37
C LEU A 30 -3.68 17.68 1.69
N LYS A 31 -3.29 18.96 1.86
CA LYS A 31 -2.65 19.46 3.08
C LYS A 31 -3.66 19.76 4.20
N ASN A 32 -4.79 20.40 3.87
CA ASN A 32 -5.73 20.94 4.86
C ASN A 32 -6.99 20.07 5.04
N GLY A 33 -7.22 19.12 4.14
CA GLY A 33 -8.45 18.33 4.09
C GLY A 33 -9.60 19.04 3.36
N ILE A 34 -10.75 18.38 3.33
CA ILE A 34 -12.01 18.88 2.76
C ILE A 34 -13.09 18.85 3.86
N ASN A 35 -13.83 19.94 4.01
CA ASN A 35 -14.97 19.99 4.92
C ASN A 35 -16.25 19.55 4.20
N ILE A 36 -16.92 18.53 4.73
CA ILE A 36 -18.22 18.03 4.25
C ILE A 36 -19.12 17.81 5.46
N CYS A 37 -20.27 18.48 5.51
CA CYS A 37 -21.32 18.31 6.53
C CYS A 37 -20.74 18.19 7.97
N ASP A 38 -20.08 19.25 8.42
CA ASP A 38 -19.46 19.40 9.75
C ASP A 38 -18.28 18.46 10.07
N ARG A 39 -17.75 17.74 9.08
CA ARG A 39 -16.58 16.88 9.23
C ARG A 39 -15.43 17.33 8.34
N ASN A 40 -14.22 17.37 8.89
CA ASN A 40 -13.00 17.57 8.12
C ASN A 40 -12.43 16.21 7.71
N TYR A 41 -12.36 15.97 6.40
CA TYR A 41 -11.76 14.79 5.82
C TYR A 41 -10.32 15.12 5.47
N GLN A 42 -9.38 14.53 6.20
CA GLN A 42 -7.95 14.72 5.97
C GLN A 42 -7.41 13.63 5.05
N PHE A 43 -6.44 13.96 4.20
CA PHE A 43 -5.79 12.97 3.34
C PHE A 43 -5.22 11.86 4.22
N LEU A 44 -5.54 10.60 3.94
CA LEU A 44 -5.03 9.44 4.65
C LEU A 44 -3.89 8.79 3.86
N ALA A 45 -4.20 8.31 2.66
CA ALA A 45 -3.30 7.50 1.85
C ALA A 45 -3.78 7.34 0.40
N PHE A 46 -2.94 6.73 -0.43
CA PHE A 46 -3.30 6.28 -1.78
C PHE A 46 -2.63 4.94 -2.09
N SER A 47 -3.25 4.14 -2.97
CA SER A 47 -2.60 2.99 -3.60
C SER A 47 -2.11 3.34 -5.02
N SER A 48 -1.30 2.45 -5.62
CA SER A 48 -0.84 2.60 -7.01
C SER A 48 -2.01 2.68 -8.02
N SER A 49 -3.08 1.93 -7.78
CA SER A 49 -4.28 1.96 -8.63
C SER A 49 -5.02 3.30 -8.46
N GLN A 50 -5.15 3.78 -7.24
CA GLN A 50 -5.80 5.07 -6.96
C GLN A 50 -5.04 6.24 -7.57
N LEU A 51 -3.71 6.24 -7.50
CA LEU A 51 -2.91 7.27 -8.19
C LEU A 51 -3.17 7.30 -9.70
N ARG A 52 -3.32 6.12 -10.33
CA ARG A 52 -3.62 5.99 -11.76
C ARG A 52 -5.02 6.48 -12.11
N GLU A 53 -5.97 6.29 -11.20
CA GLU A 53 -7.37 6.74 -11.31
C GLU A 53 -7.59 8.16 -10.79
N HIS A 54 -6.53 8.87 -10.39
CA HIS A 54 -6.60 10.20 -9.76
C HIS A 54 -7.49 10.24 -8.50
N SER A 55 -7.51 9.16 -7.73
CA SER A 55 -8.24 9.04 -6.47
C SER A 55 -7.32 8.89 -5.26
N CYS A 56 -7.87 9.10 -4.06
CA CYS A 56 -7.17 8.90 -2.80
C CYS A 56 -8.16 8.63 -1.66
N TRP A 57 -7.66 8.09 -0.55
CA TRP A 57 -8.43 7.95 0.68
C TRP A 57 -8.33 9.20 1.54
N MET A 58 -9.48 9.69 1.99
CA MET A 58 -9.58 10.72 3.01
C MET A 58 -10.37 10.19 4.21
N PHE A 59 -10.01 10.62 5.41
CA PHE A 59 -10.59 10.12 6.64
C PHE A 59 -11.00 11.29 7.54
N ALA A 60 -12.20 11.20 8.09
CA ALA A 60 -12.71 12.14 9.07
C ALA A 60 -12.62 11.52 10.46
N SER A 61 -11.75 12.08 11.31
CA SER A 61 -11.52 11.59 12.66
C SER A 61 -12.80 11.65 13.49
N PRO A 62 -13.28 10.50 14.03
CA PRO A 62 -14.48 10.47 14.87
C PRO A 62 -14.19 11.00 16.28
N ASP A 63 -12.94 10.90 16.74
CA ASP A 63 -12.47 11.37 18.04
C ASP A 63 -10.96 11.69 18.00
N ASP A 64 -10.43 12.25 19.09
CA ASP A 64 -9.02 12.63 19.23
C ASP A 64 -8.06 11.43 19.34
N ARG A 65 -8.59 10.20 19.44
CA ARG A 65 -7.79 8.97 19.57
C ARG A 65 -7.58 8.31 18.20
N THR A 66 -8.58 8.38 17.33
CA THR A 66 -8.59 7.80 16.00
C THR A 66 -8.33 8.90 14.96
N THR A 67 -7.07 9.32 14.89
CA THR A 67 -6.62 10.37 13.98
C THR A 67 -6.00 9.78 12.72
N VAL A 68 -5.89 10.60 11.67
CA VAL A 68 -5.14 10.19 10.47
C VAL A 68 -3.70 9.80 10.80
N ASP A 69 -3.08 10.49 11.75
CA ASP A 69 -1.71 10.21 12.16
C ASP A 69 -1.62 8.90 12.92
N THR A 70 -2.55 8.58 13.84
CA THR A 70 -2.54 7.28 14.53
C THR A 70 -2.81 6.12 13.58
N ILE A 71 -3.67 6.30 12.57
CA ILE A 71 -3.86 5.30 11.52
C ILE A 71 -2.60 5.14 10.67
N ARG A 72 -1.91 6.23 10.33
CA ARG A 72 -0.64 6.16 9.57
C ARG A 72 0.48 5.49 10.33
N GLU A 73 0.60 5.77 11.61
CA GLU A 73 1.55 5.09 12.50
C GLU A 73 1.23 3.59 12.58
N TRP A 74 -0.05 3.24 12.69
CA TRP A 74 -0.50 1.85 12.68
C TRP A 74 -0.21 1.14 11.34
N MET A 75 -0.37 1.83 10.20
CA MET A 75 -0.05 1.27 8.87
C MET A 75 1.44 0.95 8.69
N GLY A 76 2.31 1.56 9.50
CA GLY A 76 3.74 1.27 9.53
C GLY A 76 4.63 2.49 9.34
N ASP A 77 5.93 2.27 9.52
CA ASP A 77 6.92 3.33 9.39
C ASP A 77 7.37 3.52 7.93
N PHE A 78 6.90 4.61 7.32
CA PHE A 78 7.26 4.99 5.96
C PHE A 78 8.34 6.08 5.88
N ARG A 79 8.99 6.45 7.00
CA ARG A 79 9.96 7.56 7.04
C ARG A 79 11.15 7.38 6.09
N ASN A 80 11.52 6.13 5.81
CA ASN A 80 12.66 5.76 4.97
C ASN A 80 12.28 5.38 3.53
N VAL A 81 11.03 5.55 3.12
CA VAL A 81 10.56 5.21 1.76
C VAL A 81 10.51 6.50 0.92
N HIS A 82 11.60 6.78 0.20
CA HIS A 82 11.72 8.02 -0.57
C HIS A 82 10.92 8.06 -1.89
N PRO A 83 10.81 6.97 -2.69
CA PRO A 83 9.99 7.02 -3.88
C PRO A 83 8.49 6.95 -3.53
N VAL A 84 7.72 7.95 -3.97
CA VAL A 84 6.25 7.99 -3.84
C VAL A 84 5.59 6.72 -4.41
N ALA A 85 6.15 6.15 -5.48
CA ALA A 85 5.69 4.89 -6.04
C ALA A 85 5.92 3.68 -5.10
N LYS A 86 7.06 3.65 -4.37
CA LYS A 86 7.30 2.62 -3.35
C LYS A 86 6.38 2.80 -2.15
N LEU A 87 6.02 4.05 -1.81
CA LEU A 87 5.04 4.36 -0.78
C LEU A 87 3.64 3.87 -1.16
N ALA A 88 3.21 4.12 -2.40
CA ALA A 88 1.93 3.66 -2.95
C ALA A 88 1.79 2.13 -2.92
N ALA A 89 2.88 1.43 -3.24
CA ALA A 89 2.91 -0.04 -3.22
C ALA A 89 2.79 -0.60 -1.79
N ARG A 90 3.40 0.06 -0.80
CA ARG A 90 3.32 -0.37 0.61
C ARG A 90 2.00 0.03 1.29
N GLN A 91 1.33 1.07 0.80
CA GLN A 91 -0.02 1.45 1.20
C GLN A 91 -1.07 0.64 0.41
N SER A 92 -0.92 -0.69 0.44
CA SER A 92 -1.82 -1.61 -0.24
C SER A 92 -3.15 -1.70 0.50
N PHE A 93 -4.07 -0.77 0.19
CA PHE A 93 -5.50 -0.89 0.51
C PHE A 93 -6.20 -1.80 -0.50
N SER A 94 -5.66 -3.00 -0.71
CA SER A 94 -6.42 -4.04 -1.40
C SER A 94 -7.62 -4.41 -0.54
N THR A 95 -8.77 -4.61 -1.17
CA THR A 95 -9.91 -5.23 -0.51
C THR A 95 -9.56 -6.69 -0.25
N SER A 96 -8.94 -6.94 0.89
CA SER A 96 -8.56 -8.28 1.33
C SER A 96 -9.57 -8.77 2.36
N MET A 97 -10.06 -10.00 2.19
CA MET A 97 -10.87 -10.63 3.23
C MET A 97 -9.97 -10.94 4.43
N LYS A 98 -10.35 -10.49 5.63
CA LYS A 98 -9.56 -10.75 6.84
C LYS A 98 -9.43 -12.26 7.03
N GLY A 99 -8.22 -12.76 6.85
CA GLY A 99 -7.88 -14.16 7.06
C GLY A 99 -7.77 -14.52 8.54
N ILE A 100 -7.03 -15.59 8.81
CA ILE A 100 -6.78 -16.08 10.17
C ILE A 100 -5.56 -15.37 10.73
N GLN A 101 -5.68 -14.81 11.94
CA GLN A 101 -4.53 -14.31 12.69
C GLN A 101 -3.66 -15.49 13.16
N LEU A 102 -2.37 -15.44 12.83
CA LEU A 102 -1.38 -16.43 13.25
C LEU A 102 -0.56 -15.91 14.43
N GLU A 103 -0.17 -16.81 15.31
CA GLU A 103 0.82 -16.54 16.36
C GLU A 103 2.23 -16.61 15.76
N ASN A 104 3.17 -15.79 16.23
CA ASN A 104 4.50 -15.64 15.64
C ASN A 104 5.27 -16.95 15.49
N HIS A 105 5.12 -17.91 16.43
CA HIS A 105 5.78 -19.22 16.37
C HIS A 105 5.24 -20.16 15.26
N ARG A 106 4.16 -19.76 14.56
CA ARG A 106 3.62 -20.47 13.39
C ARG A 106 4.07 -19.86 12.07
N ILE A 107 4.94 -18.84 12.12
CA ILE A 107 5.49 -18.13 10.96
C ILE A 107 6.98 -18.44 10.90
N ASN A 108 7.41 -19.03 9.78
CA ASN A 108 8.82 -19.27 9.51
C ASN A 108 9.26 -18.39 8.35
N GLU A 109 10.28 -17.56 8.56
CA GLU A 109 10.95 -16.87 7.47
C GLU A 109 11.88 -17.85 6.75
N ILE A 110 11.63 -18.05 5.46
CA ILE A 110 12.41 -18.94 4.60
C ILE A 110 13.22 -18.05 3.65
N PRO A 111 14.54 -18.25 3.53
CA PRO A 111 15.36 -17.52 2.56
C PRO A 111 14.88 -17.77 1.13
N ASP A 112 14.96 -16.73 0.30
CA ASP A 112 14.67 -16.86 -1.12
C ASP A 112 15.64 -17.80 -1.83
N GLU A 113 15.12 -18.64 -2.73
CA GLU A 113 15.94 -19.47 -3.60
C GLU A 113 16.46 -18.62 -4.76
N LYS A 114 17.75 -18.31 -4.71
CA LYS A 114 18.45 -17.54 -5.75
C LYS A 114 19.44 -18.42 -6.48
N ARG A 115 19.50 -18.32 -7.80
CA ARG A 115 20.54 -19.00 -8.59
C ARG A 115 21.14 -18.06 -9.62
N CYS A 116 22.42 -18.28 -9.92
CA CYS A 116 23.06 -17.64 -11.06
C CYS A 116 22.50 -18.24 -12.36
N THR A 117 21.92 -17.38 -13.18
CA THR A 117 21.41 -17.67 -14.51
C THR A 117 22.25 -16.94 -15.54
N ILE A 118 22.42 -17.55 -16.71
CA ILE A 118 23.12 -16.94 -17.84
C ILE A 118 22.10 -16.73 -18.95
N ASP A 119 21.94 -15.48 -19.38
CA ASP A 119 21.12 -15.12 -20.54
C ASP A 119 21.95 -14.33 -21.57
N ALA A 120 21.28 -13.76 -22.58
CA ALA A 120 21.92 -12.96 -23.62
C ALA A 120 22.66 -11.70 -23.08
N ASN A 121 22.38 -11.29 -21.85
CA ASN A 121 23.00 -10.14 -21.18
C ASN A 121 24.08 -10.55 -20.16
N GLY A 122 24.38 -11.85 -20.04
CA GLY A 122 25.44 -12.39 -19.19
C GLY A 122 24.93 -13.12 -17.95
N SER A 123 25.85 -13.38 -17.02
CA SER A 123 25.54 -14.05 -15.75
C SER A 123 24.92 -13.06 -14.77
N HIS A 124 23.72 -13.37 -14.27
CA HIS A 124 23.04 -12.59 -13.25
C HIS A 124 22.41 -13.50 -12.19
N GLU A 125 22.21 -12.98 -10.98
CA GLU A 125 21.49 -13.70 -9.93
C GLU A 125 19.98 -13.50 -10.12
N TYR A 126 19.23 -14.58 -10.23
CA TYR A 126 17.78 -14.56 -10.37
C TYR A 126 17.11 -15.19 -9.13
N CYS A 127 16.07 -14.52 -8.62
CA CYS A 127 15.26 -15.00 -7.49
C CYS A 127 14.05 -15.80 -8.01
N PHE A 128 13.99 -17.09 -7.70
CA PHE A 128 12.92 -17.99 -8.16
C PHE A 128 11.69 -17.96 -7.25
N THR A 129 11.83 -17.41 -6.05
CA THR A 129 10.77 -17.39 -5.03
C THR A 129 10.26 -15.98 -4.72
N ASP A 130 10.56 -15.00 -5.57
CA ASP A 130 10.10 -13.62 -5.36
C ASP A 130 8.57 -13.54 -5.29
N GLY A 131 8.07 -13.11 -4.14
CA GLY A 131 6.65 -12.91 -3.89
C GLY A 131 5.82 -14.17 -3.65
N ILE A 132 6.44 -15.35 -3.49
CA ILE A 132 5.72 -16.59 -3.17
C ILE A 132 6.07 -17.12 -1.77
N GLY A 133 5.11 -17.78 -1.14
CA GLY A 133 5.26 -18.40 0.17
C GLY A 133 4.51 -19.72 0.25
N ILE A 134 4.90 -20.58 1.19
CA ILE A 134 4.29 -21.90 1.38
C ILE A 134 3.45 -21.87 2.65
N ILE A 135 2.24 -22.43 2.58
CA ILE A 135 1.40 -22.67 3.75
C ILE A 135 1.17 -24.16 3.95
N SER A 136 1.02 -24.57 5.21
CA SER A 136 0.72 -25.97 5.52
C SER A 136 -0.70 -26.34 5.08
N LEU A 137 -0.90 -27.58 4.64
CA LEU A 137 -2.22 -28.09 4.24
C LEU A 137 -3.30 -27.92 5.34
N PRO A 138 -3.02 -28.19 6.64
CA PRO A 138 -4.00 -27.93 7.69
C PRO A 138 -4.38 -26.44 7.79
N PHE A 139 -3.42 -25.53 7.58
CA PHE A 139 -3.68 -24.09 7.60
C PHE A 139 -4.50 -23.66 6.37
N ALA A 140 -4.18 -24.15 5.18
CA ALA A 140 -4.95 -23.92 3.95
C ALA A 140 -6.43 -24.32 4.11
N LYS A 141 -6.70 -25.51 4.69
CA LYS A 141 -8.07 -25.96 4.97
C LYS A 141 -8.80 -25.05 5.95
N ARG A 142 -8.10 -24.61 7.02
CA ARG A 142 -8.67 -23.68 8.01
C ARG A 142 -8.99 -22.34 7.36
N LEU A 143 -8.10 -21.84 6.50
CA LEU A 143 -8.28 -20.58 5.77
C LEU A 143 -9.46 -20.66 4.80
N ALA A 144 -9.55 -21.71 3.98
CA ALA A 144 -10.67 -21.93 3.08
C ALA A 144 -12.03 -21.95 3.81
N LYS A 145 -12.08 -22.58 4.99
CA LYS A 145 -13.28 -22.58 5.86
C LYS A 145 -13.60 -21.19 6.38
N ALA A 146 -12.60 -20.43 6.84
CA ALA A 146 -12.79 -19.06 7.30
C ALA A 146 -13.28 -18.12 6.19
N MET A 147 -12.84 -18.36 4.96
CA MET A 147 -13.25 -17.64 3.75
C MET A 147 -14.61 -18.11 3.19
N LYS A 148 -15.27 -19.11 3.82
CA LYS A 148 -16.55 -19.69 3.38
C LYS A 148 -16.51 -20.23 1.94
N LEU A 149 -15.38 -20.79 1.52
CA LEU A 149 -15.27 -21.46 0.23
C LEU A 149 -16.08 -22.77 0.23
N PRO A 150 -16.57 -23.24 -0.94
CA PRO A 150 -17.31 -24.49 -1.05
C PRO A 150 -16.52 -25.67 -0.47
N GLU A 151 -17.19 -26.55 0.28
CA GLU A 151 -16.55 -27.78 0.77
C GLU A 151 -16.02 -28.60 -0.42
N GLN A 152 -14.80 -29.13 -0.29
CA GLN A 152 -14.03 -29.91 -1.28
C GLN A 152 -13.25 -29.10 -2.33
N VAL A 153 -13.37 -27.77 -2.37
CA VAL A 153 -12.50 -26.92 -3.20
C VAL A 153 -11.52 -26.17 -2.30
N TYR A 154 -10.37 -26.80 -2.01
CA TYR A 154 -9.26 -26.11 -1.37
C TYR A 154 -8.35 -25.54 -2.45
N PRO A 155 -8.13 -24.22 -2.50
CA PRO A 155 -7.19 -23.63 -3.44
C PRO A 155 -5.79 -24.20 -3.24
N CYS A 156 -5.09 -24.50 -4.33
CA CYS A 156 -3.66 -24.85 -4.29
C CYS A 156 -2.76 -23.61 -4.08
N ALA A 157 -3.31 -22.41 -4.29
CA ALA A 157 -2.73 -21.11 -3.99
C ALA A 157 -3.84 -20.14 -3.56
N PHE A 158 -3.53 -19.20 -2.65
CA PHE A 158 -4.46 -18.22 -2.10
C PHE A 158 -4.05 -16.79 -2.51
#